data_AF-K1U3Q3-F1
#
_entry.id   AF-K1U3Q3-F1
#
_cell.length_a   1.000
_cell.length_b   1.000
_cell.length_c   1.000
_cell.angle_alpha   90.00
_cell.angle_beta   90.00
_cell.angle_gamma   90.00
#
_symmetry.space_group_name_H-M   'P 1'
#
loop_
_entity.id
_entity.type
_entity.pdbx_description
1 polymer ?
#
loop_
_entity_poly.entity_id
_entity_poly.type
_entity_poly.pdbx_seq_one_letter_code
_entity_poly.pdbx_strand_id
1 'polypeptide(L)'
;MIFSETSIGTWNNGRDLSKRLMADMKNVALATVNQYCKAVLVWNLMLDNKMGPNLDGGCQTCYGAIDINQNGYNQLSYNSHYYIINHMSSVVAPGAVRIGNTSRTVNDSKITHAEFVNPDGSYAAVIINEGDEAKSINLSDGTHNFTCNVPANGVISCKWNK
;
A
#
# COMPACT_ATOMS: atom_id res chain seq x y z
N MET A 1 12.95 9.03 -8.78
CA MET A 1 12.19 8.37 -9.86
C MET A 1 10.70 8.42 -9.53
N ILE A 2 9.82 8.07 -10.46
CA ILE A 2 8.36 7.95 -10.22
C ILE A 2 7.94 6.59 -10.76
N PHE A 3 7.21 5.82 -9.96
CA PHE A 3 6.52 4.62 -10.42
C PHE A 3 5.13 5.05 -10.87
N SER A 4 4.91 5.13 -12.19
CA SER A 4 3.76 5.85 -12.75
C SER A 4 2.54 4.99 -13.07
N GLU A 5 2.68 3.66 -13.12
CA GLU A 5 1.57 2.80 -13.49
C GLU A 5 1.78 1.35 -13.07
N THR A 6 0.69 0.71 -12.62
CA THR A 6 0.53 -0.75 -12.58
C THR A 6 -0.96 -1.09 -12.63
N SER A 7 -1.29 -2.30 -13.09
CA SER A 7 -2.66 -2.79 -13.22
C SER A 7 -2.87 -4.11 -12.47
N ILE A 8 -4.08 -4.30 -11.98
CA ILE A 8 -4.63 -5.59 -11.54
C ILE A 8 -5.73 -6.01 -12.51
N GLY A 9 -5.98 -7.32 -12.62
CA GLY A 9 -6.95 -7.82 -13.57
C GLY A 9 -7.21 -9.31 -13.44
N THR A 10 -7.82 -9.90 -14.47
CA THR A 10 -8.13 -11.34 -14.46
C THR A 10 -6.86 -12.20 -14.37
N TRP A 11 -5.77 -11.79 -15.01
CA TRP A 11 -4.51 -12.54 -15.13
C TRP A 11 -3.77 -12.72 -13.80
N ASN A 12 -4.09 -11.94 -12.78
CA ASN A 12 -3.46 -12.02 -11.46
C ASN A 12 -4.46 -12.17 -10.32
N ASN A 13 -5.70 -12.61 -10.56
CA ASN A 13 -6.73 -12.65 -9.51
C ASN A 13 -6.92 -11.29 -8.81
N GLY A 14 -6.97 -10.19 -9.56
CA GLY A 14 -6.95 -8.82 -9.01
C GLY A 14 -8.06 -8.45 -8.03
N ARG A 15 -9.20 -9.17 -8.05
CA ARG A 15 -10.31 -9.02 -7.09
C ARG A 15 -10.16 -9.84 -5.81
N ASP A 16 -9.18 -10.74 -5.76
CA ASP A 16 -8.92 -11.57 -4.59
C ASP A 16 -7.87 -10.90 -3.70
N LEU A 17 -8.35 -10.14 -2.71
CA LEU A 17 -7.50 -9.38 -1.80
C LEU A 17 -6.53 -10.28 -1.02
N SER A 18 -6.94 -11.52 -0.70
CA SER A 18 -6.10 -12.49 0.02
C SER A 18 -4.85 -12.88 -0.77
N LYS A 19 -4.93 -12.82 -2.10
CA LYS A 19 -3.78 -13.09 -2.98
C LYS A 19 -2.98 -11.84 -3.31
N ARG A 20 -3.62 -10.66 -3.28
CA ARG A 20 -3.07 -9.43 -3.87
C ARG A 20 -2.50 -8.45 -2.86
N LEU A 21 -3.12 -8.28 -1.70
CA LEU A 21 -2.74 -7.21 -0.76
C LEU A 21 -1.25 -7.23 -0.40
N MET A 22 -0.73 -8.38 0.06
CA MET A 22 0.68 -8.50 0.45
C MET A 22 1.63 -8.31 -0.73
N ALA A 23 1.34 -8.98 -1.87
CA ALA A 23 2.19 -8.91 -3.05
C ALA A 23 2.26 -7.49 -3.62
N ASP A 24 1.14 -6.78 -3.70
CA ASP A 24 1.09 -5.44 -4.27
C ASP A 24 1.68 -4.42 -3.30
N MET A 25 1.41 -4.55 -1.98
CA MET A 25 2.00 -3.64 -0.99
C MET A 25 3.52 -3.78 -0.95
N LYS A 26 4.04 -5.01 -1.03
CA LYS A 26 5.48 -5.28 -1.09
C LYS A 26 6.11 -4.75 -2.37
N ASN A 27 5.59 -5.15 -3.53
CA ASN A 27 6.30 -4.97 -4.81
C ASN A 27 5.97 -3.65 -5.52
N VAL A 28 4.79 -3.07 -5.27
CA VAL A 28 4.36 -1.81 -5.89
C VAL A 28 4.60 -0.64 -4.95
N ALA A 29 4.12 -0.71 -3.70
CA ALA A 29 4.25 0.41 -2.78
C ALA A 29 5.64 0.45 -2.12
N LEU A 30 5.97 -0.52 -1.26
CA LEU A 30 7.18 -0.47 -0.44
C LEU A 30 8.46 -0.65 -1.24
N ALA A 31 8.52 -1.59 -2.19
CA ALA A 31 9.72 -1.82 -2.98
C ALA A 31 10.12 -0.59 -3.80
N THR A 32 9.16 0.11 -4.40
CA THR A 32 9.45 1.26 -5.26
C THR A 32 9.94 2.45 -4.44
N VAL A 33 9.28 2.78 -3.32
CA VAL A 33 9.74 3.88 -2.43
C VAL A 33 11.06 3.54 -1.74
N ASN A 34 11.27 2.26 -1.39
CA ASN A 34 12.56 1.80 -0.85
C ASN A 34 13.68 1.83 -1.90
N GLN A 35 13.33 1.86 -3.18
CA GLN A 35 14.23 2.04 -4.33
C GLN A 35 14.12 3.45 -4.95
N TYR A 36 13.92 4.48 -4.11
CA TYR A 36 14.03 5.90 -4.48
C TYR A 36 12.94 6.44 -5.43
N CYS A 37 11.81 5.74 -5.58
CA CYS A 37 10.61 6.35 -6.16
C CYS A 37 10.04 7.38 -5.19
N LYS A 38 9.72 8.56 -5.73
CA LYS A 38 9.15 9.70 -4.99
C LYS A 38 7.62 9.70 -5.01
N ALA A 39 7.02 8.88 -5.87
CA ALA A 39 5.59 8.70 -6.02
C ALA A 39 5.30 7.31 -6.59
N VAL A 40 4.15 6.78 -6.23
CA VAL A 40 3.59 5.51 -6.71
C VAL A 40 2.18 5.81 -7.20
N LEU A 41 1.94 5.57 -8.48
CA LEU A 41 0.64 5.70 -9.11
C LEU A 41 0.20 4.33 -9.62
N VAL A 42 -1.03 3.97 -9.29
CA VAL A 42 -1.74 2.84 -9.90
C VAL A 42 -2.56 3.35 -11.07
N TRP A 43 -3.08 2.44 -11.90
CA TRP A 43 -3.76 2.81 -13.14
C TRP A 43 -5.16 3.40 -12.92
N ASN A 44 -6.23 2.70 -13.30
CA ASN A 44 -7.59 3.22 -13.12
C ASN A 44 -7.97 3.27 -11.63
N LEU A 45 -8.36 4.45 -11.14
CA LEU A 45 -8.95 4.58 -9.81
C LEU A 45 -10.26 3.80 -9.71
N MET A 46 -11.11 3.93 -10.73
CA MET A 46 -12.43 3.30 -10.76
C MET A 46 -12.73 2.74 -12.14
N LEU A 47 -13.18 1.48 -12.17
CA LEU A 47 -13.85 0.85 -13.32
C LEU A 47 -15.15 0.25 -12.82
N ASP A 48 -16.05 -0.11 -13.74
CA ASP A 48 -17.24 -0.87 -13.36
C ASP A 48 -16.93 -2.35 -13.08
N ASN A 49 -17.91 -3.06 -12.51
CA ASN A 49 -17.80 -4.50 -12.26
C ASN A 49 -17.69 -5.35 -13.54
N LYS A 50 -17.85 -4.76 -14.73
CA LYS A 50 -17.66 -5.36 -16.06
C LYS A 50 -16.30 -4.99 -16.70
N MET A 51 -15.35 -4.43 -15.93
CA MET A 51 -13.97 -4.11 -16.38
C MET A 51 -13.91 -2.95 -17.39
N GLY A 52 -14.89 -2.04 -17.35
CA GLY A 52 -15.00 -0.95 -18.33
C GLY A 52 -15.48 0.39 -17.76
N PRO A 53 -15.83 1.35 -18.65
CA PRO A 53 -15.71 1.25 -20.11
C PRO A 53 -14.24 1.13 -20.57
N ASN A 54 -14.01 0.40 -21.64
CA ASN A 54 -12.69 0.16 -22.22
C ASN A 54 -12.77 0.25 -23.75
N LEU A 55 -11.63 0.18 -24.44
CA LEU A 55 -11.54 0.32 -25.89
C LEU A 55 -10.99 -0.96 -26.53
N ASP A 56 -11.52 -1.30 -27.70
CA ASP A 56 -11.00 -2.40 -28.52
C ASP A 56 -9.50 -2.20 -28.80
N GLY A 57 -8.72 -3.26 -28.61
CA GLY A 57 -7.26 -3.21 -28.66
C GLY A 57 -6.57 -2.74 -27.38
N GLY A 58 -7.32 -2.21 -26.41
CA GLY A 58 -6.84 -1.85 -25.06
C GLY A 58 -6.99 -3.00 -24.05
N CYS A 59 -6.78 -2.69 -22.76
CA CYS A 59 -6.96 -3.68 -21.69
C CYS A 59 -8.46 -3.98 -21.46
N GLN A 60 -8.86 -5.20 -21.78
CA GLN A 60 -10.22 -5.73 -21.62
C GLN A 60 -10.42 -6.54 -20.34
N THR A 61 -9.36 -6.69 -19.56
CA THR A 61 -9.27 -7.61 -18.42
C THR A 61 -8.81 -6.93 -17.14
N CYS A 62 -8.73 -5.60 -17.15
CA CYS A 62 -8.27 -4.78 -16.03
C CYS A 62 -9.40 -4.55 -15.02
N TYR A 63 -9.04 -4.46 -13.75
CA TYR A 63 -9.91 -3.98 -12.67
C TYR A 63 -9.49 -2.58 -12.23
N GLY A 64 -10.43 -1.83 -11.65
CA GLY A 64 -10.10 -0.57 -11.00
C GLY A 64 -9.40 -0.82 -9.66
N ALA A 65 -8.75 0.22 -9.12
CA ALA A 65 -8.42 0.22 -7.69
C ALA A 65 -9.69 0.06 -6.84
N ILE A 66 -10.80 0.62 -7.33
CA ILE A 66 -12.16 0.43 -6.86
C ILE A 66 -13.00 -0.07 -8.05
N ASP A 67 -13.82 -1.08 -7.85
CA ASP A 67 -14.86 -1.45 -8.80
C ASP A 67 -16.22 -0.87 -8.33
N ILE A 68 -16.95 -0.20 -9.21
CA ILE A 68 -18.32 0.27 -8.97
C ILE A 68 -19.33 -0.66 -9.64
N ASN A 69 -20.41 -1.02 -8.92
CA ASN A 69 -21.48 -1.81 -9.52
C ASN A 69 -22.22 -0.97 -10.57
N GLN A 70 -22.17 -1.38 -11.84
CA GLN A 70 -22.86 -0.68 -12.93
C GLN A 70 -24.38 -0.64 -12.75
N ASN A 71 -24.94 -1.59 -11.99
CA ASN A 71 -26.36 -1.62 -11.68
C ASN A 71 -26.63 -0.61 -10.56
N GLY A 72 -26.94 0.63 -10.95
CA GLY A 72 -27.34 1.69 -10.03
C GLY A 72 -26.21 2.52 -9.45
N TYR A 73 -24.94 2.20 -9.72
CA TYR A 73 -23.76 3.02 -9.37
C TYR A 73 -23.68 3.42 -7.89
N ASN A 74 -24.06 2.51 -6.98
CA ASN A 74 -24.19 2.80 -5.55
C ASN A 74 -23.37 1.87 -4.64
N GLN A 75 -22.76 0.83 -5.19
CA GLN A 75 -21.99 -0.15 -4.44
C GLN A 75 -20.54 -0.16 -4.94
N LEU A 76 -19.61 0.04 -4.02
CA LEU A 76 -18.17 0.01 -4.28
C LEU A 76 -17.55 -1.28 -3.73
N SER A 77 -16.59 -1.82 -4.46
CA SER A 77 -15.72 -2.91 -4.01
C SER A 77 -14.26 -2.47 -4.14
N TYR A 78 -13.50 -2.58 -3.07
CA TYR A 78 -12.13 -2.07 -3.00
C TYR A 78 -11.15 -3.20 -3.31
N ASN A 79 -10.30 -3.00 -4.31
CA ASN A 79 -9.26 -3.95 -4.67
C ASN A 79 -7.92 -3.54 -4.03
N SER A 80 -6.90 -4.40 -4.14
CA SER A 80 -5.59 -4.19 -3.50
C SER A 80 -4.98 -2.82 -3.76
N HIS A 81 -5.08 -2.31 -5.00
CA HIS A 81 -4.58 -0.99 -5.38
C HIS A 81 -5.14 0.17 -4.55
N TYR A 82 -6.41 0.11 -4.13
CA TYR A 82 -6.96 1.11 -3.23
C TYR A 82 -6.27 1.06 -1.87
N TYR A 83 -6.14 -0.15 -1.30
CA TYR A 83 -5.55 -0.34 0.02
C TYR A 83 -4.08 0.08 0.05
N ILE A 84 -3.26 -0.31 -0.92
CA ILE A 84 -1.82 0.04 -0.91
C ILE A 84 -1.60 1.55 -0.99
N ILE A 85 -2.40 2.25 -1.82
CA ILE A 85 -2.29 3.70 -1.95
C ILE A 85 -2.81 4.38 -0.69
N ASN A 86 -3.95 3.95 -0.15
CA ASN A 86 -4.51 4.51 1.08
C ASN A 86 -3.60 4.31 2.29
N HIS A 87 -2.97 3.13 2.43
CA HIS A 87 -1.99 2.88 3.49
C HIS A 87 -0.80 3.83 3.44
N MET A 88 -0.34 4.20 2.26
CA MET A 88 0.75 5.18 2.09
C MET A 88 0.24 6.61 2.32
N SER A 89 -0.80 7.03 1.60
CA SER A 89 -1.25 8.44 1.58
C SER A 89 -1.93 8.90 2.87
N SER A 90 -2.46 7.99 3.68
CA SER A 90 -3.08 8.31 4.97
C SER A 90 -2.07 8.82 6.02
N VAL A 91 -0.80 8.44 5.91
CA VAL A 91 0.24 8.79 6.90
C VAL A 91 1.45 9.52 6.29
N VAL A 92 1.70 9.38 4.99
CA VAL A 92 2.82 10.02 4.27
C VAL A 92 2.31 11.19 3.44
N ALA A 93 2.58 12.40 3.92
CA ALA A 93 2.15 13.64 3.28
C ALA A 93 3.05 14.02 2.07
N PRO A 94 2.54 14.81 1.10
CA PRO A 94 3.38 15.41 0.08
C PRO A 94 4.56 16.18 0.69
N GLY A 95 5.76 15.93 0.19
CA GLY A 95 6.99 16.53 0.73
C GLY A 95 7.65 15.74 1.87
N ALA A 96 7.05 14.63 2.30
CA ALA A 96 7.69 13.76 3.27
C ALA A 96 9.03 13.20 2.76
N VAL A 97 9.99 13.07 3.67
CA VAL A 97 11.32 12.52 3.40
C VAL A 97 11.39 11.12 3.95
N ARG A 98 11.66 10.12 3.09
CA ARG A 98 11.92 8.74 3.55
C ARG A 98 13.17 8.74 4.41
N ILE A 99 13.05 8.31 5.66
CA ILE A 99 14.18 8.08 6.55
C ILE A 99 14.56 6.60 6.43
N GLY A 100 15.85 6.31 6.40
CA GLY A 100 16.37 4.97 6.10
C GLY A 100 15.85 3.91 7.08
N ASN A 101 16.06 2.65 6.70
CA ASN A 101 15.66 1.51 7.51
C ASN A 101 16.58 1.38 8.74
N THR A 102 16.26 2.10 9.82
CA THR A 102 17.04 2.08 11.08
C THR A 102 16.55 1.01 12.05
N SER A 103 15.69 0.09 11.61
CA SER A 103 15.12 -0.93 12.48
C SER A 103 16.20 -1.91 12.95
N ARG A 104 16.69 -1.72 14.17
CA ARG A 104 17.53 -2.70 14.89
C ARG A 104 16.72 -3.94 15.32
N THR A 105 15.39 -3.84 15.27
CA THR A 105 14.43 -4.78 15.89
C THR A 105 13.76 -5.72 14.90
N VAL A 106 13.87 -5.49 13.60
CA VAL A 106 13.20 -6.31 12.58
C VAL A 106 14.24 -6.97 11.67
N ASN A 107 14.87 -8.03 12.17
CA ASN A 107 15.60 -8.97 11.32
C ASN A 107 14.68 -10.17 10.98
N ASP A 108 13.51 -9.87 10.44
CA ASP A 108 12.52 -10.86 10.01
C ASP A 108 12.23 -10.66 8.52
N SER A 109 12.60 -11.65 7.71
CA SER A 109 12.40 -11.63 6.24
C SER A 109 10.93 -11.50 5.80
N LYS A 110 9.98 -11.70 6.71
CA LYS A 110 8.54 -11.57 6.48
C LYS A 110 8.00 -10.16 6.71
N ILE A 111 8.82 -9.27 7.28
CA ILE A 111 8.44 -7.88 7.50
C ILE A 111 9.13 -6.99 6.47
N THR A 112 8.33 -6.18 5.76
CA THR A 112 8.83 -5.11 4.90
C THR A 112 8.22 -3.80 5.35
N HIS A 113 8.99 -2.72 5.34
CA HIS A 113 8.51 -1.43 5.81
C HIS A 113 9.22 -0.24 5.16
N ALA A 114 8.67 0.94 5.39
CA ALA A 114 9.27 2.22 5.07
C ALA A 114 8.84 3.28 6.08
N GLU A 115 9.77 4.15 6.46
CA GLU A 115 9.57 5.24 7.41
C GLU A 115 9.82 6.59 6.76
N PHE A 116 9.10 7.61 7.24
CA PHE A 116 9.11 8.95 6.69
C PHE A 116 9.04 10.01 7.79
N VAL A 117 9.57 11.19 7.49
CA VAL A 117 9.31 12.43 8.23
C VAL A 117 8.48 13.34 7.34
N ASN A 118 7.28 13.69 7.80
CA ASN A 118 6.39 14.62 7.12
C ASN A 118 6.87 16.08 7.30
N PRO A 119 6.45 17.00 6.42
CA PRO A 119 6.78 18.43 6.56
C PRO A 119 6.27 19.08 7.85
N ASP A 120 5.21 18.54 8.44
CA ASP A 120 4.68 18.98 9.74
C ASP A 120 5.53 18.50 10.94
N GLY A 121 6.60 17.75 10.69
CA GLY A 121 7.50 17.18 11.69
C GLY A 121 7.03 15.85 12.29
N SER A 122 5.84 15.37 11.92
CA SER A 122 5.37 14.04 12.34
C SER A 122 6.14 12.92 11.62
N TYR A 123 6.31 11.79 12.31
CA TYR A 123 6.83 10.57 11.74
C TYR A 123 5.70 9.73 11.16
N ALA A 124 6.02 8.95 10.13
CA ALA A 124 5.14 7.95 9.56
C ALA A 124 5.89 6.63 9.33
N ALA A 125 5.19 5.52 9.52
CA ALA A 125 5.70 4.19 9.22
C ALA A 125 4.60 3.39 8.52
N VAL A 126 4.98 2.66 7.49
CA VAL A 126 4.09 1.71 6.80
C VAL A 126 4.76 0.35 6.78
N ILE A 127 4.08 -0.66 7.30
CA ILE A 127 4.67 -1.97 7.60
C ILE A 127 3.72 -3.06 7.11
N ILE A 128 4.28 -4.09 6.46
CA ILE A 128 3.58 -5.34 6.13
C ILE A 128 4.15 -6.51 6.89
N ASN A 129 3.30 -7.50 7.15
CA ASN A 129 3.67 -8.80 7.69
C ASN A 129 3.14 -9.91 6.77
N GLU A 130 4.06 -10.54 6.03
CA GLU A 130 3.78 -11.70 5.15
C GLU A 130 3.83 -13.03 5.92
N GLY A 131 3.91 -12.99 7.27
CA GLY A 131 3.87 -14.16 8.13
C GLY A 131 2.45 -14.57 8.50
N ASP A 132 2.32 -15.81 8.96
CA ASP A 132 1.05 -16.44 9.35
C ASP A 132 0.65 -16.13 10.80
N GLU A 133 1.50 -15.39 11.53
CA GLU A 133 1.25 -14.95 12.90
C GLU A 133 1.39 -13.44 13.02
N ALA A 134 0.64 -12.83 13.95
CA ALA A 134 0.78 -11.43 14.26
C ALA A 134 2.15 -11.14 14.89
N LYS A 135 2.70 -9.95 14.61
CA LYS A 135 4.02 -9.52 15.08
C LYS A 135 3.91 -8.19 15.83
N SER A 136 4.39 -8.17 17.06
CA SER A 136 4.55 -6.93 17.83
C SER A 136 5.85 -6.25 17.44
N ILE A 137 5.77 -5.03 16.93
CA ILE A 137 6.91 -4.22 16.50
C ILE A 137 6.95 -2.96 17.35
N ASN A 138 8.09 -2.71 18.00
CA ASN A 138 8.31 -1.46 18.72
C ASN A 138 8.86 -0.41 17.74
N LEU A 139 8.11 0.68 17.57
CA LEU A 139 8.52 1.85 16.80
C LEU A 139 9.09 2.90 17.76
N SER A 140 10.27 3.42 17.44
CA SER A 140 10.93 4.46 18.23
C SER A 140 11.54 5.53 17.33
N ASP A 141 11.40 6.78 17.75
CA ASP A 141 12.08 7.94 17.16
C ASP A 141 13.40 8.28 17.91
N GLY A 142 13.83 7.42 18.83
CA GLY A 142 15.01 7.61 19.69
C GLY A 142 14.74 8.30 21.02
N THR A 143 13.58 8.96 21.18
CA THR A 143 13.15 9.62 22.44
C THR A 143 11.90 8.95 23.00
N HIS A 144 10.91 8.73 22.14
CA HIS A 144 9.66 8.06 22.44
C HIS A 144 9.60 6.70 21.75
N ASN A 145 8.74 5.83 22.25
CA ASN A 145 8.43 4.58 21.60
C ASN A 145 7.00 4.11 21.89
N PHE A 146 6.46 3.31 20.98
CA PHE A 146 5.20 2.60 21.16
C PHE A 146 5.24 1.28 20.40
N THR A 147 4.42 0.33 20.83
CA THR A 147 4.30 -0.97 20.17
C THR A 147 3.11 -0.99 19.24
N CYS A 148 3.31 -1.41 17.99
CA CYS A 148 2.26 -1.72 17.05
C CYS A 148 2.16 -3.25 16.85
N ASN A 149 0.94 -3.77 16.82
CA ASN A 149 0.68 -5.18 16.53
C ASN A 149 0.30 -5.30 15.06
N VAL A 150 1.21 -5.80 14.23
CA VAL A 150 0.97 -6.03 12.80
C VAL A 150 0.31 -7.41 12.64
N PRO A 151 -0.93 -7.50 12.16
CA PRO A 151 -1.61 -8.78 11.98
C PRO A 151 -0.87 -9.72 11.03
N ALA A 152 -1.14 -11.01 11.11
CA ALA A 152 -0.74 -11.97 10.08
C ALA A 152 -1.32 -11.57 8.72
N ASN A 153 -0.55 -11.69 7.65
CA ASN A 153 -0.95 -11.28 6.30
C ASN A 153 -1.57 -9.86 6.25
N GLY A 154 -1.03 -8.95 7.06
CA GLY A 154 -1.60 -7.64 7.35
C GLY A 154 -0.70 -6.46 7.01
N VAL A 155 -1.31 -5.28 6.85
CA VAL A 155 -0.64 -3.98 6.65
C VAL A 155 -1.04 -3.05 7.78
N ILE A 156 -0.10 -2.30 8.34
CA ILE A 156 -0.38 -1.21 9.27
C ILE A 156 0.31 0.08 8.81
N SER A 157 -0.36 1.21 9.06
CA SER A 157 0.16 2.55 8.83
C SER A 157 0.06 3.33 10.13
N CYS A 158 1.18 3.91 10.57
CA CYS A 158 1.26 4.69 11.79
C CYS A 158 1.70 6.12 11.45
N LYS A 159 1.08 7.12 12.09
CA LYS A 159 1.53 8.52 12.11
C LYS A 159 1.59 8.97 13.57
N TRP A 160 2.69 9.57 13.98
CA TRP A 160 2.84 10.10 15.33
C TRP A 160 3.70 11.37 15.36
N ASN A 161 3.49 12.20 16.37
CA ASN A 161 4.31 13.39 16.58
C ASN A 161 5.61 13.00 17.28
N LYS A 162 6.67 13.76 17.00
CA LYS A 162 7.93 13.67 17.72
C LYS A 162 7.76 13.94 19.21
#